data_AF-A0AA36DJS0-F1
#
_entry.id   AF-A0AA36DJS0-F1
#
_cell.length_a   1.000
_cell.length_b   1.000
_cell.length_c   1.000
_cell.angle_alpha   90.00
_cell.angle_beta   90.00
_cell.angle_gamma   90.00
#
_symmetry.space_group_name_H-M   'P 1'
#
loop_
_entity.id
_entity.type
_entity.pdbx_description
1 polymer ?
#
loop_
_entity_poly.entity_id
_entity_poly.type
_entity_poly.pdbx_seq_one_letter_code
_entity_poly.pdbx_strand_id
1 'polypeptide(L)'
;MCRLLLALLVLVAVTLAQRQDLLSHAVGPCINGRCQPGHSCYFDECIPSSLMPRSRAKRNFETPALSAGKCVNGMCPAGYVCTETNCIRA
;
A
#
# COMPACT_ATOMS: atom_id res chain seq x y z
N MET A 1 -19.71 -1.94 32.34
CA MET A 1 -18.98 -3.09 31.76
C MET A 1 -19.57 -3.53 30.41
N CYS A 2 -20.88 -3.82 30.28
CA CYS A 2 -21.48 -4.23 29.00
C CYS A 2 -21.31 -3.23 27.83
N ARG A 3 -21.44 -1.92 28.08
CA ARG A 3 -21.28 -0.91 27.01
C ARG A 3 -19.85 -0.82 26.46
N LEU A 4 -18.85 -1.03 27.32
CA LEU A 4 -17.46 -1.09 26.91
C LEU A 4 -17.19 -2.35 26.08
N LEU A 5 -17.74 -3.48 26.51
CA LEU A 5 -17.65 -4.76 25.81
C LEU A 5 -18.30 -4.71 24.42
N LEU A 6 -19.49 -4.10 24.31
CA LEU A 6 -20.16 -3.86 23.04
C LEU A 6 -19.36 -2.94 22.12
N ALA A 7 -18.80 -1.84 22.64
CA ALA A 7 -17.96 -0.94 21.86
C ALA A 7 -16.70 -1.64 21.32
N LEU A 8 -16.07 -2.50 22.12
CA LEU A 8 -14.89 -3.26 21.73
C LEU A 8 -15.23 -4.30 20.65
N LEU A 9 -16.36 -5.00 20.78
CA LEU A 9 -16.84 -5.94 19.77
C LEU A 9 -17.16 -5.26 18.43
N VAL A 10 -17.78 -4.07 18.47
CA VAL A 10 -18.06 -3.28 17.26
C VAL A 10 -16.75 -2.83 16.58
N LEU A 11 -15.76 -2.38 17.36
CA LEU A 11 -14.45 -2.01 16.81
C LEU A 11 -13.75 -3.20 16.14
N VAL A 12 -13.77 -4.37 16.77
CA VAL A 12 -13.21 -5.60 16.21
C VAL A 12 -13.94 -6.01 14.93
N ALA A 13 -15.28 -5.95 14.91
CA ALA A 13 -16.06 -6.27 13.72
C ALA A 13 -15.77 -5.31 12.55
N VAL A 14 -15.68 -4.00 12.81
CA VAL A 14 -15.38 -3.00 11.78
C VAL A 14 -13.97 -3.18 11.21
N THR A 15 -12.98 -3.45 12.06
CA THR A 15 -11.60 -3.68 11.61
C THR A 15 -11.44 -4.97 10.79
N LEU A 16 -12.21 -6.02 11.11
CA LEU A 16 -12.25 -7.25 10.33
C LEU A 16 -12.91 -7.05 8.96
N ALA A 17 -14.04 -6.34 8.91
CA ALA A 17 -14.77 -6.07 7.67
C ALA A 17 -13.89 -5.27 6.67
N GLN A 18 -13.25 -4.19 7.13
CA GLN A 18 -12.34 -3.39 6.30
C GLN A 18 -11.17 -4.20 5.72
N ARG A 19 -10.75 -5.27 6.42
CA ARG A 19 -9.69 -6.16 5.95
C ARG A 19 -10.18 -7.05 4.80
N GLN A 20 -11.42 -7.53 4.83
CA GLN A 20 -11.96 -8.46 3.84
C GLN A 20 -12.20 -7.81 2.47
N ASP A 21 -12.64 -6.55 2.42
CA ASP A 21 -12.87 -5.84 1.14
C ASP A 21 -11.58 -5.68 0.33
N LEU A 22 -10.47 -5.45 1.02
CA LEU A 22 -9.18 -5.23 0.40
C LEU A 22 -8.53 -6.53 -0.09
N LEU A 23 -8.61 -7.60 0.71
CA LEU A 23 -8.13 -8.92 0.29
C LEU A 23 -9.02 -9.57 -0.77
N SER A 24 -10.28 -9.16 -0.92
CA SER A 24 -11.12 -9.63 -2.03
C SER A 24 -10.60 -9.20 -3.41
N HIS A 25 -9.71 -8.21 -3.46
CA HIS A 25 -9.02 -7.77 -4.66
C HIS A 25 -7.59 -8.34 -4.78
N ALA A 26 -7.24 -9.31 -3.93
CA ALA A 26 -5.95 -9.96 -4.01
C ALA A 26 -5.82 -10.76 -5.30
N VAL A 27 -4.69 -10.57 -5.98
CA VAL A 27 -4.36 -11.22 -7.26
C VAL A 27 -3.55 -12.49 -7.01
N GLY A 28 -2.93 -12.62 -5.84
CA GLY A 28 -2.17 -13.78 -5.41
C GLY A 28 -1.26 -13.49 -4.23
N PRO A 29 -0.46 -14.45 -3.77
CA PRO A 29 0.45 -14.26 -2.65
C PRO A 29 1.67 -13.41 -3.02
N CYS A 30 2.29 -12.80 -2.03
CA CYS A 30 3.58 -12.14 -2.20
C CYS A 30 4.71 -13.16 -2.37
N ILE A 31 5.51 -13.00 -3.42
CA ILE A 31 6.64 -13.88 -3.68
C ILE A 31 7.91 -13.13 -3.27
N ASN A 32 8.63 -13.60 -2.25
CA ASN A 32 9.81 -12.91 -1.68
C ASN A 32 9.53 -11.44 -1.32
N GLY A 33 8.33 -11.14 -0.80
CA GLY A 33 7.90 -9.77 -0.46
C GLY A 33 7.67 -8.86 -1.66
N ARG A 34 7.58 -9.42 -2.88
CA ARG A 34 7.37 -8.68 -4.13
C ARG A 34 6.07 -9.10 -4.80
N CYS A 35 5.53 -8.16 -5.56
CA CYS A 35 4.34 -8.32 -6.39
C CYS A 35 4.62 -7.77 -7.80
N GLN A 36 3.74 -8.07 -8.75
CA GLN A 36 3.80 -7.47 -10.08
C GLN A 36 3.70 -5.93 -10.01
N PRO A 37 4.19 -5.21 -11.04
CA PRO A 37 4.03 -3.77 -11.13
C PRO A 37 2.56 -3.33 -10.94
N GLY A 38 2.35 -2.22 -10.22
CA GLY A 38 1.00 -1.73 -9.88
C GLY A 38 0.32 -2.45 -8.72
N HIS A 39 0.99 -3.44 -8.10
CA HIS A 39 0.52 -4.18 -6.94
C HIS A 39 1.49 -4.01 -5.78
N SER A 40 0.99 -4.15 -4.56
CA SER A 40 1.78 -4.04 -3.35
C SER A 40 1.43 -5.14 -2.37
N CYS A 41 2.44 -5.58 -1.63
CA CYS A 41 2.26 -6.65 -0.66
C CYS A 41 1.53 -6.13 0.59
N TYR A 42 0.41 -6.75 0.93
CA TYR A 42 -0.41 -6.44 2.10
C TYR A 42 -0.88 -7.74 2.76
N PHE A 43 -0.40 -8.01 3.99
CA PHE A 43 -0.64 -9.30 4.68
C PHE A 43 -0.32 -10.52 3.80
N ASP A 44 0.87 -10.54 3.20
CA ASP A 44 1.35 -11.61 2.30
C ASP A 44 0.50 -11.83 1.04
N GLU A 45 -0.39 -10.89 0.71
CA GLU A 45 -1.21 -10.89 -0.50
C GLU A 45 -0.87 -9.68 -1.38
N CYS A 46 -0.80 -9.89 -2.69
CA CYS A 46 -0.61 -8.86 -3.69
C CYS A 46 -1.95 -8.22 -4.03
N ILE A 47 -2.11 -6.97 -3.60
CA ILE A 47 -3.31 -6.17 -3.86
C ILE A 47 -2.97 -4.96 -4.75
N PRO A 48 -3.92 -4.41 -5.50
CA PRO A 48 -3.71 -3.21 -6.30
C PRO A 48 -3.26 -2.02 -5.42
N SER A 49 -2.19 -1.35 -5.83
CA SER A 49 -1.65 -0.20 -5.08
C SER A 49 -2.64 0.97 -4.96
N SER A 50 -3.64 1.04 -5.84
CA SER A 50 -4.73 2.03 -5.81
C SER A 50 -5.72 1.83 -4.66
N LEU A 51 -5.87 0.61 -4.16
CA LEU A 51 -6.78 0.26 -3.07
C LEU A 51 -6.09 0.29 -1.70
N MET A 52 -4.75 0.42 -1.68
CA MET A 52 -3.96 0.42 -0.47
C MET A 52 -4.40 1.56 0.47
N PRO A 53 -4.77 1.27 1.73
CA PRO A 53 -5.11 2.30 2.70
C PRO A 53 -3.93 3.25 2.87
N ARG A 54 -4.16 4.57 2.71
CA ARG A 54 -3.14 5.63 2.80
C ARG A 54 -2.30 5.58 4.09
N SER A 55 -2.80 4.93 5.14
CA SER A 55 -2.12 4.71 6.41
C SER A 55 -1.01 3.65 6.39
N ARG A 56 -1.00 2.71 5.42
CA ARG A 56 0.08 1.70 5.22
C ARG A 56 0.86 1.82 3.91
N ALA A 57 0.44 2.70 3.00
CA ALA A 57 1.27 3.08 1.85
C ALA A 57 2.71 3.51 2.28
N LYS A 58 2.88 3.97 3.51
CA LYS A 58 4.15 4.48 4.06
C LYS A 58 5.18 3.42 4.49
N ARG A 59 4.93 2.10 4.39
CA ARG A 59 5.90 1.08 4.87
C ARG A 59 6.57 0.21 3.81
N ASN A 60 6.21 0.35 2.53
CA ASN A 60 7.03 -0.15 1.41
C ASN A 60 7.01 0.77 0.17
N PHE A 61 6.38 1.94 0.27
CA PHE A 61 6.61 3.07 -0.61
C PHE A 61 7.18 4.16 0.29
N GLU A 62 8.47 4.47 0.12
CA GLU A 62 9.11 5.62 0.74
C GLU A 62 8.38 6.90 0.32
N THR A 63 7.34 7.23 1.08
CA THR A 63 6.87 8.59 1.38
C THR A 63 6.33 9.43 0.19
N PRO A 64 5.68 10.56 0.50
CA PRO A 64 4.38 10.94 -0.04
C PRO A 64 4.46 11.42 -1.48
N ALA A 65 3.60 10.89 -2.37
CA ALA A 65 2.96 11.49 -3.56
C ALA A 65 3.74 12.44 -4.51
N LEU A 66 5.02 12.71 -4.29
CA LEU A 66 5.90 13.57 -5.07
C LEU A 66 7.13 12.81 -5.55
N SER A 67 7.60 11.82 -4.80
CA SER A 67 8.83 11.06 -5.12
C SER A 67 8.53 9.58 -5.40
N ALA A 68 8.78 9.11 -6.62
CA ALA A 68 8.63 7.69 -7.02
C ALA A 68 9.81 6.80 -6.57
N GLY A 69 10.66 7.29 -5.67
CA GLY A 69 11.92 6.68 -5.27
C GLY A 69 13.14 7.37 -5.88
N LYS A 70 14.32 6.73 -5.76
CA LYS A 70 15.56 7.22 -6.36
C LYS A 70 15.63 6.95 -7.86
N CYS A 71 16.39 7.77 -8.57
CA CYS A 71 16.69 7.52 -9.98
C CYS A 71 17.53 6.24 -10.13
N VAL A 72 17.18 5.41 -11.10
CA VAL A 72 17.97 4.22 -11.46
C VAL A 72 18.57 4.49 -12.83
N ASN A 73 19.90 4.61 -12.90
CA ASN A 73 20.62 5.00 -14.13
C ASN A 73 20.08 6.29 -14.78
N GLY A 74 19.65 7.26 -13.96
CA GLY A 74 19.05 8.52 -14.44
C GLY A 74 17.64 8.38 -15.01
N MET A 75 17.03 7.20 -14.93
CA MET A 75 15.69 6.92 -15.44
C MET A 75 14.67 6.82 -14.30
N CYS A 76 13.45 7.24 -14.63
CA CYS A 76 12.29 7.21 -13.76
C CYS A 76 11.09 6.61 -14.53
N PRO A 77 10.10 6.03 -13.83
CA PRO A 77 8.88 5.53 -14.46
C PRO A 77 8.13 6.65 -15.20
N ALA A 78 7.29 6.28 -16.17
CA ALA A 78 6.56 7.22 -17.00
C ALA A 78 5.75 8.23 -16.15
N GLY A 79 5.86 9.52 -16.47
CA GLY A 79 5.24 10.62 -15.71
C GLY A 79 6.11 11.21 -14.58
N TYR A 80 7.37 10.77 -14.47
CA TYR A 80 8.34 11.27 -13.49
C TYR A 80 9.66 11.66 -14.17
N VAL A 81 10.33 12.70 -13.67
CA VAL A 81 11.63 13.19 -14.12
C VAL A 81 12.65 13.02 -12.99
N CYS A 82 13.87 12.65 -13.35
CA CYS A 82 14.98 12.55 -12.40
C CYS A 82 15.51 13.95 -12.07
N THR A 83 15.47 14.33 -10.79
CA THR A 83 16.08 15.56 -10.29
C THR A 83 17.02 15.22 -9.15
N GLU A 84 18.30 15.60 -9.30
CA GLU A 84 19.43 15.25 -8.43
C GLU A 84 19.62 13.73 -8.26
N THR A 85 18.82 13.10 -7.40
CA THR A 85 18.83 11.65 -7.16
C THR A 85 17.43 11.06 -6.99
N ASN A 86 16.37 11.87 -7.11
CA ASN A 86 15.00 11.48 -6.82
C ASN A 86 14.11 11.61 -8.06
N CYS A 87 13.21 10.66 -8.25
CA CYS A 87 12.19 10.70 -9.29
C CYS A 87 11.03 11.57 -8.82
N ILE A 88 10.89 12.77 -9.36
CA ILE A 88 9.80 13.70 -9.05
C ILE A 88 8.76 13.72 -10.16
N ARG A 89 7.48 13.99 -9.84
CA ARG A 89 6.44 14.14 -10.87
C ARG A 89 6.74 15.39 -11.71
N ALA A 90 6.76 15.23 -13.04
CA ALA A 90 6.91 16.33 -13.99
C ALA A 90 5.58 17.03 -14.27
#